data_AF-A0A1F3BAI2-F1
#
_entry.id   AF-A0A1F3BAI2-F1
#
_cell.length_a   1.000
_cell.length_b   1.000
_cell.length_c   1.000
_cell.angle_alpha   90.00
_cell.angle_beta   90.00
_cell.angle_gamma   90.00
#
_symmetry.space_group_name_H-M   'P 1'
#
loop_
_entity.id
_entity.type
_entity.pdbx_description
1 polymer ?
#
loop_
_entity_poly.entity_id
_entity_poly.type
_entity_poly.pdbx_seq_one_letter_code
_entity_poly.pdbx_strand_id
1 'polypeptide(L)'
;MMRAMVAWYQYTGDPAWKERIDRMVGGMDRHLVVHKDDYAYFPTQGWMPEEYFRSCYTKDKGWKDTVEPTNEKFGEEGSLFNHQGHTPGVLANWYMLTGNEQALRLSGELVRFLTKPKFWADWKGGEYPNVIGPEHAHWQGHWHGHINTLRAILEYAVATNDVRLKSFARDGYEWARQPQLSSIGFVGDSQGCATARLIGLAIKLSDVGVGDYWEDVDRYIRNHGTAMQFTEEDIPYLRSQEEGKPDPVPDATWTPSTSWDPGATTVGAMEAVVGGFSQQPFKLDWYLCCSPHGNMGLFYAWDGTLRYADGVARVNLLLNRASPWMDIDSYLPYEGKVVLKNKAAREVFVRIPLWVDRKTVGCRIGNRTVNPEWFGNYLLIEHLKAGDVVTIEFAVEEWTEQLTAPEVFRGDYPGWPGNGIHAFRFKANTLIEISPPLPDWQPGREDMWIYRSRVEKYRPDKAPMKKVTRFVTPLALKW
;
A
#
# COMPACT_ATOMS: atom_id res chain seq x y z
N MET A 1 7.30 15.21 -0.93
CA MET A 1 7.11 16.44 -0.10
C MET A 1 5.70 17.03 -0.22
N MET A 2 5.22 17.43 -1.41
CA MET A 2 3.92 18.09 -1.60
C MET A 2 2.73 17.37 -0.94
N ARG A 3 2.63 16.03 -1.02
CA ARG A 3 1.54 15.25 -0.38
C ARG A 3 1.47 15.49 1.13
N ALA A 4 2.61 15.59 1.81
CA ALA A 4 2.65 15.88 3.25
C ALA A 4 2.18 17.31 3.55
N MET A 5 2.56 18.27 2.72
CA MET A 5 2.10 19.67 2.85
C MET A 5 0.59 19.79 2.65
N VAL A 6 0.02 19.04 1.71
CA VAL A 6 -1.44 18.97 1.48
C VAL A 6 -2.15 18.40 2.72
N ALA A 7 -1.59 17.36 3.36
CA ALA A 7 -2.13 16.81 4.59
C ALA A 7 -2.10 17.83 5.74
N TRP A 8 -0.97 18.53 5.91
CA TRP A 8 -0.82 19.56 6.93
C TRP A 8 -1.74 20.75 6.70
N TYR A 9 -1.95 21.17 5.44
CA TYR A 9 -2.93 22.19 5.11
C TYR A 9 -4.35 21.76 5.54
N GLN A 10 -4.75 20.52 5.28
CA GLN A 10 -6.06 20.03 5.71
C GLN A 10 -6.19 20.01 7.25
N TYR A 11 -5.16 19.54 7.97
CA TYR A 11 -5.20 19.49 9.44
C TYR A 11 -5.22 20.87 10.10
N THR A 12 -4.50 21.84 9.55
CA THR A 12 -4.25 23.13 10.22
C THR A 12 -5.09 24.28 9.67
N GLY A 13 -5.52 24.19 8.41
CA GLY A 13 -6.09 25.32 7.68
C GLY A 13 -5.10 26.47 7.43
N ASP A 14 -3.81 26.30 7.73
CA ASP A 14 -2.83 27.38 7.66
C ASP A 14 -2.57 27.79 6.19
N PRO A 15 -2.88 29.05 5.81
CA PRO A 15 -2.70 29.53 4.44
C PRO A 15 -1.23 29.53 3.99
N ALA A 16 -0.25 29.50 4.89
CA ALA A 16 1.16 29.39 4.54
C ALA A 16 1.47 28.08 3.79
N TRP A 17 0.78 26.98 4.12
CA TRP A 17 0.89 25.74 3.35
C TRP A 17 0.36 25.92 1.94
N LYS A 18 -0.82 26.55 1.80
CA LYS A 18 -1.44 26.83 0.50
C LYS A 18 -0.50 27.64 -0.39
N GLU A 19 0.03 28.75 0.12
CA GLU A 19 0.96 29.62 -0.61
C GLU A 19 2.22 28.86 -1.06
N ARG A 20 2.81 28.04 -0.18
CA ARG A 20 3.99 27.23 -0.52
C ARG A 20 3.68 26.19 -1.59
N ILE A 21 2.52 25.53 -1.52
CA ILE A 21 2.10 24.53 -2.51
C ILE A 21 1.84 25.21 -3.86
N ASP A 22 1.11 26.33 -3.89
CA ASP A 22 0.84 27.08 -5.13
C ASP A 22 2.15 27.55 -5.79
N ARG A 23 3.12 28.04 -5.01
CA ARG A 23 4.46 28.35 -5.52
C ARG A 23 5.20 27.12 -6.04
N MET A 24 5.05 25.97 -5.39
CA MET A 24 5.65 24.71 -5.84
C MET A 24 5.05 24.27 -7.19
N VAL A 25 3.73 24.36 -7.36
CA VAL A 25 3.04 24.13 -8.65
C VAL A 25 3.62 25.04 -9.72
N GLY A 26 3.66 26.36 -9.46
CA GLY A 26 4.20 27.32 -10.42
C GLY A 26 5.69 27.12 -10.72
N GLY A 27 6.48 26.66 -9.74
CA GLY A 27 7.89 26.35 -9.93
C GLY A 27 8.11 25.09 -10.79
N MET A 28 7.34 24.03 -10.53
CA MET A 28 7.37 22.81 -11.34
C MET A 28 7.04 23.11 -12.80
N ASP A 29 5.92 23.82 -13.02
CA ASP A 29 5.38 24.15 -14.33
C ASP A 29 6.33 25.03 -15.17
N ARG A 30 6.99 26.02 -14.53
CA ARG A 30 7.87 26.96 -15.23
C ARG A 30 9.30 26.48 -15.44
N HIS A 31 9.81 25.63 -14.54
CA HIS A 31 11.26 25.36 -14.48
C HIS A 31 11.63 23.89 -14.57
N LEU A 32 10.77 22.98 -14.07
CA LEU A 32 11.17 21.58 -13.92
C LEU A 32 10.68 20.70 -15.07
N VAL A 33 9.53 21.00 -15.65
CA VAL A 33 8.98 20.20 -16.75
C VAL A 33 9.36 20.78 -18.12
N VAL A 34 9.47 19.89 -19.09
CA VAL A 34 9.52 20.25 -20.52
C VAL A 34 8.13 20.07 -21.09
N HIS A 35 7.57 21.14 -21.66
CA HIS A 35 6.28 21.13 -22.36
C HIS A 35 6.48 20.77 -23.82
N LYS A 36 5.62 19.89 -24.35
CA LYS A 36 5.57 19.50 -25.77
C LYS A 36 4.13 19.31 -26.21
N ASP A 37 3.70 20.09 -27.20
CA ASP A 37 2.35 20.03 -27.76
C ASP A 37 1.27 20.04 -26.67
N ASP A 38 0.69 18.87 -26.37
CA ASP A 38 -0.34 18.68 -25.36
C ASP A 38 0.15 17.99 -24.08
N TYR A 39 1.43 17.63 -23.91
CA TYR A 39 1.94 16.93 -22.73
C TYR A 39 3.19 17.57 -22.13
N ALA A 40 3.57 17.11 -20.93
CA ALA A 40 4.79 17.54 -20.25
C ALA A 40 5.50 16.36 -19.60
N TYR A 41 6.80 16.48 -19.37
CA TYR A 41 7.59 15.48 -18.66
C TYR A 41 8.74 16.10 -17.85
N PHE A 42 9.18 15.41 -16.80
CA PHE A 42 10.43 15.72 -16.12
C PHE A 42 11.59 15.06 -16.85
N PRO A 43 12.65 15.81 -17.24
CA PRO A 43 13.89 15.21 -17.70
C PRO A 43 14.53 14.28 -16.66
N THR A 44 15.33 13.32 -17.13
CA THR A 44 16.02 12.33 -16.27
C THR A 44 17.53 12.55 -16.19
N GLN A 45 18.04 13.66 -16.74
CA GLN A 45 19.48 13.93 -16.87
C GLN A 45 19.83 15.33 -16.32
N GLY A 46 20.27 15.33 -15.07
CA GLY A 46 20.87 16.42 -14.33
C GLY A 46 22.40 16.41 -14.42
N TRP A 47 23.02 17.24 -13.59
CA TRP A 47 24.47 17.47 -13.64
C TRP A 47 25.30 16.49 -12.81
N MET A 48 24.67 15.76 -11.90
CA MET A 48 25.31 14.76 -11.04
C MET A 48 25.28 13.39 -11.73
N PRO A 49 26.40 12.66 -11.86
CA PRO A 49 26.41 11.36 -12.50
C PRO A 49 25.90 10.21 -11.61
N GLU A 50 25.81 10.42 -10.30
CA GLU A 50 25.46 9.39 -9.32
C GLU A 50 23.98 9.00 -9.38
N GLU A 51 23.70 7.70 -9.22
CA GLU A 51 22.33 7.20 -9.05
C GLU A 51 21.66 7.90 -7.86
N TYR A 52 20.34 8.13 -7.94
CA TYR A 52 19.54 8.95 -7.00
C TYR A 52 19.75 10.48 -7.06
N PHE A 53 20.82 10.94 -7.71
CA PHE A 53 21.11 12.36 -7.91
C PHE A 53 21.13 12.78 -9.38
N ARG A 54 21.24 11.81 -10.29
CA ARG A 54 21.31 12.06 -11.73
C ARG A 54 20.05 12.67 -12.32
N SER A 55 18.91 12.56 -11.66
CA SER A 55 17.65 13.15 -12.13
C SER A 55 17.25 14.42 -11.37
N CYS A 56 18.23 15.16 -10.85
CA CYS A 56 18.03 16.41 -10.12
C CYS A 56 18.25 17.68 -10.96
N TYR A 57 17.26 18.57 -10.90
CA TYR A 57 17.36 19.93 -11.43
C TYR A 57 18.27 20.79 -10.55
N THR A 58 19.18 21.54 -11.17
CA THR A 58 20.06 22.48 -10.44
C THR A 58 19.59 23.91 -10.69
N LYS A 59 19.23 24.66 -9.63
CA LYS A 59 18.64 26.00 -9.73
C LYS A 59 19.35 26.94 -10.70
N ASP A 60 20.69 26.98 -10.66
CA ASP A 60 21.48 27.92 -11.47
C ASP A 60 21.95 27.34 -12.81
N LYS A 61 21.82 26.02 -13.03
CA LYS A 61 22.28 25.33 -14.25
C LYS A 61 21.16 24.68 -15.06
N GLY A 62 19.95 24.64 -14.53
CA GLY A 62 18.84 23.90 -15.11
C GLY A 62 19.05 22.39 -15.16
N TRP A 63 18.41 21.76 -16.14
CA TRP A 63 18.68 20.39 -16.56
C TRP A 63 19.95 20.32 -17.38
N LYS A 64 20.69 19.21 -17.30
CA LYS A 64 21.86 18.98 -18.16
C LYS A 64 21.41 18.60 -19.56
N ASP A 65 20.40 17.74 -19.66
CA ASP A 65 19.78 17.32 -20.90
C ASP A 65 18.27 17.19 -20.70
N THR A 66 17.51 17.65 -21.69
CA THR A 66 16.05 17.65 -21.74
C THR A 66 15.51 16.63 -22.74
N VAL A 67 16.35 15.72 -23.25
CA VAL A 67 15.95 14.62 -24.13
C VAL A 67 14.74 13.88 -23.57
N GLU A 68 13.77 13.61 -24.43
CA GLU A 68 12.58 12.89 -24.01
C GLU A 68 12.91 11.42 -23.73
N PRO A 69 12.49 10.87 -22.58
CA PRO A 69 12.63 9.46 -22.28
C PRO A 69 12.04 8.56 -23.37
N THR A 70 12.79 7.56 -23.84
CA THR A 70 12.34 6.69 -24.95
C THR A 70 11.60 5.44 -24.47
N ASN A 71 11.77 5.04 -23.20
CA ASN A 71 11.05 3.95 -22.56
C ASN A 71 10.97 4.17 -21.04
N GLU A 72 10.26 3.28 -20.34
CA GLU A 72 10.06 3.40 -18.88
C GLU A 72 11.38 3.26 -18.11
N LYS A 73 12.40 2.57 -18.64
CA LYS A 73 13.67 2.33 -17.94
C LYS A 73 14.67 3.50 -17.97
N PHE A 74 14.26 4.65 -18.49
CA PHE A 74 15.12 5.84 -18.64
C PHE A 74 15.42 6.59 -17.33
N GLY A 75 14.66 6.33 -16.26
CA GLY A 75 14.82 6.98 -14.97
C GLY A 75 15.76 6.23 -14.02
N GLU A 76 15.92 6.79 -12.82
CA GLU A 76 16.63 6.15 -11.71
C GLU A 76 16.01 4.81 -11.29
N GLU A 77 16.82 3.91 -10.76
CA GLU A 77 16.52 2.52 -10.48
C GLU A 77 16.04 1.73 -11.71
N GLY A 78 16.37 2.25 -12.90
CA GLY A 78 15.83 1.77 -14.17
C GLY A 78 14.33 2.00 -14.29
N SER A 79 13.81 3.11 -13.73
CA SER A 79 12.39 3.45 -13.71
C SER A 79 12.12 4.96 -13.73
N LEU A 80 11.58 5.39 -14.86
CA LEU A 80 10.99 6.70 -15.05
C LEU A 80 9.81 6.91 -14.11
N PHE A 81 9.00 5.87 -13.92
CA PHE A 81 7.83 5.94 -13.08
C PHE A 81 8.16 6.11 -11.59
N ASN A 82 9.23 5.48 -11.11
CA ASN A 82 9.69 5.71 -9.74
C ASN A 82 10.11 7.16 -9.51
N HIS A 83 10.85 7.72 -10.48
CA HIS A 83 11.35 9.10 -10.44
C HIS A 83 10.23 10.15 -10.44
N GLN A 84 9.26 10.08 -11.36
CA GLN A 84 8.29 11.17 -11.57
C GLN A 84 6.81 10.78 -11.56
N GLY A 85 6.50 9.48 -11.54
CA GLY A 85 5.14 8.96 -11.75
C GLY A 85 4.12 9.35 -10.67
N HIS A 86 4.58 9.71 -9.48
CA HIS A 86 3.72 10.07 -8.34
C HIS A 86 3.20 11.51 -8.36
N THR A 87 3.83 12.40 -9.14
CA THR A 87 3.59 13.85 -9.15
C THR A 87 2.22 14.28 -9.68
N PRO A 88 1.69 13.75 -10.80
CA PRO A 88 0.39 14.19 -11.31
C PRO A 88 -0.73 14.02 -10.29
N GLY A 89 -0.71 12.92 -9.55
CA GLY A 89 -1.77 12.61 -8.60
C GLY A 89 -1.91 13.63 -7.46
N VAL A 90 -0.79 14.14 -6.92
CA VAL A 90 -0.86 15.20 -5.89
C VAL A 90 -1.31 16.54 -6.47
N LEU A 91 -1.00 16.83 -7.73
CA LEU A 91 -1.49 18.01 -8.43
C LEU A 91 -3.02 17.95 -8.64
N ALA A 92 -3.54 16.80 -9.08
CA ALA A 92 -4.97 16.55 -9.23
C ALA A 92 -5.72 16.68 -7.89
N ASN A 93 -5.18 16.09 -6.82
CA ASN A 93 -5.75 16.23 -5.48
C ASN A 93 -5.75 17.68 -4.99
N TRP A 94 -4.70 18.45 -5.31
CA TRP A 94 -4.64 19.87 -4.96
C TRP A 94 -5.72 20.68 -5.67
N TYR A 95 -5.97 20.39 -6.95
CA TYR A 95 -7.11 20.96 -7.67
C TYR A 95 -8.44 20.59 -7.00
N MET A 96 -8.69 19.32 -6.68
CA MET A 96 -9.93 18.90 -6.02
C MET A 96 -10.16 19.58 -4.67
N LEU A 97 -9.08 19.94 -3.97
CA LEU A 97 -9.14 20.63 -2.68
C LEU A 97 -9.32 22.15 -2.78
N THR A 98 -8.82 22.78 -3.84
CA THR A 98 -8.65 24.25 -3.87
C THR A 98 -9.17 24.94 -5.13
N GLY A 99 -9.48 24.20 -6.18
CA GLY A 99 -9.78 24.75 -7.50
C GLY A 99 -8.57 25.26 -8.27
N ASN A 100 -7.33 24.90 -7.90
CA ASN A 100 -6.12 25.35 -8.62
C ASN A 100 -6.05 24.74 -10.04
N GLU A 101 -6.52 25.49 -11.03
CA GLU A 101 -6.58 25.06 -12.44
C GLU A 101 -5.20 24.80 -13.06
N GLN A 102 -4.17 25.53 -12.62
CA GLN A 102 -2.79 25.31 -13.08
C GLN A 102 -2.31 23.91 -12.68
N ALA A 103 -2.61 23.49 -11.45
CA ALA A 103 -2.28 22.15 -10.97
C ALA A 103 -3.01 21.07 -11.78
N LEU A 104 -4.30 21.27 -12.09
CA LEU A 104 -5.05 20.32 -12.92
C LEU A 104 -4.48 20.22 -14.34
N ARG A 105 -4.20 21.36 -14.98
CA ARG A 105 -3.60 21.41 -16.32
C ARG A 105 -2.29 20.64 -16.37
N LEU A 106 -1.37 20.95 -15.46
CA LEU A 106 -0.07 20.29 -15.39
C LEU A 106 -0.20 18.80 -15.07
N SER A 107 -1.13 18.41 -14.19
CA SER A 107 -1.43 17.01 -13.93
C SER A 107 -1.85 16.28 -15.21
N GLY A 108 -2.71 16.88 -16.03
CA GLY A 108 -3.17 16.29 -17.27
C GLY A 108 -2.06 16.14 -18.31
N GLU A 109 -1.20 17.15 -18.44
CA GLU A 109 -0.03 17.12 -19.32
C GLU A 109 0.94 15.99 -18.94
N LEU A 110 1.21 15.82 -17.64
CA LEU A 110 2.05 14.73 -17.13
C LEU A 110 1.39 13.36 -17.32
N VAL A 111 0.08 13.23 -17.06
CA VAL A 111 -0.65 11.96 -17.27
C VAL A 111 -0.61 11.54 -18.73
N ARG A 112 -0.86 12.46 -19.67
CA ARG A 112 -0.78 12.16 -21.11
C ARG A 112 0.60 11.64 -21.53
N PHE A 113 1.66 12.12 -20.90
CA PHE A 113 3.00 11.56 -21.10
C PHE A 113 3.13 10.16 -20.50
N LEU A 114 2.75 9.98 -19.23
CA LEU A 114 2.91 8.72 -18.50
C LEU A 114 2.06 7.57 -19.08
N THR A 115 0.95 7.88 -19.76
CA THR A 115 0.10 6.89 -20.44
C THR A 115 0.52 6.59 -21.88
N LYS A 116 1.66 7.10 -22.36
CA LYS A 116 2.13 6.81 -23.72
C LYS A 116 2.45 5.30 -23.87
N PRO A 117 2.03 4.65 -24.96
CA PRO A 117 2.23 3.21 -25.16
C PRO A 117 3.67 2.71 -24.98
N LYS A 118 4.69 3.52 -25.33
CA LYS A 118 6.12 3.18 -25.18
C LYS A 118 6.59 2.91 -23.75
N PHE A 119 5.76 3.21 -22.74
CA PHE A 119 6.05 2.96 -21.33
C PHE A 119 5.36 1.72 -20.77
N TRP A 120 4.56 1.04 -21.59
CA TRP A 120 3.74 -0.11 -21.20
C TRP A 120 3.99 -1.27 -22.17
N ALA A 121 3.67 -2.49 -21.73
CA ALA A 121 3.69 -3.73 -22.51
C ALA A 121 5.05 -4.13 -23.10
N ASP A 122 6.10 -4.04 -22.30
CA ASP A 122 7.43 -4.46 -22.68
C ASP A 122 7.76 -5.90 -22.21
N TRP A 123 6.78 -6.68 -21.72
CA TRP A 123 6.98 -8.00 -21.13
C TRP A 123 7.74 -8.96 -22.07
N LYS A 124 8.86 -9.52 -21.58
CA LYS A 124 9.72 -10.42 -22.36
C LYS A 124 9.00 -11.68 -22.86
N GLY A 125 7.99 -12.15 -22.12
CA GLY A 125 7.17 -13.32 -22.50
C GLY A 125 6.11 -13.03 -23.56
N GLY A 126 5.94 -11.77 -23.96
CA GLY A 126 4.89 -11.34 -24.88
C GLY A 126 3.53 -11.18 -24.21
N GLU A 127 2.63 -10.46 -24.88
CA GLU A 127 1.27 -10.24 -24.41
C GLU A 127 0.42 -11.52 -24.49
N TYR A 128 -0.66 -11.57 -23.69
CA TYR A 128 -1.68 -12.59 -23.87
C TYR A 128 -2.22 -12.53 -25.31
N PRO A 129 -2.55 -13.68 -25.94
CA PRO A 129 -3.09 -13.68 -27.30
C PRO A 129 -4.29 -12.73 -27.44
N ASN A 130 -4.21 -11.85 -28.44
CA ASN A 130 -5.22 -10.82 -28.76
C ASN A 130 -5.39 -9.69 -27.73
N VAL A 131 -4.45 -9.50 -26.79
CA VAL A 131 -4.44 -8.36 -25.88
C VAL A 131 -3.48 -7.28 -26.37
N ILE A 132 -3.94 -6.03 -26.40
CA ILE A 132 -3.11 -4.85 -26.70
C ILE A 132 -2.58 -4.31 -25.37
N GLY A 133 -1.50 -4.91 -24.86
CA GLY A 133 -0.94 -4.58 -23.54
C GLY A 133 -0.80 -3.08 -23.21
N PRO A 134 -0.34 -2.22 -24.14
CA PRO A 134 -0.19 -0.80 -23.84
C PRO A 134 -1.51 -0.07 -23.55
N GLU A 135 -2.65 -0.61 -23.98
CA GLU A 135 -3.99 -0.08 -23.69
C GLU A 135 -4.57 -0.60 -22.38
N HIS A 136 -3.95 -1.65 -21.81
CA HIS A 136 -4.38 -2.34 -20.59
C HIS A 136 -3.38 -2.20 -19.44
N ALA A 137 -2.45 -1.25 -19.53
CA ALA A 137 -1.43 -1.03 -18.52
C ALA A 137 -0.69 -2.32 -18.12
N HIS A 138 -0.35 -3.17 -19.09
CA HIS A 138 0.56 -4.28 -18.86
C HIS A 138 1.98 -3.73 -18.79
N TRP A 139 2.88 -4.36 -18.03
CA TRP A 139 4.24 -3.85 -17.83
C TRP A 139 5.18 -4.87 -17.20
N GLN A 140 6.47 -4.58 -17.31
CA GLN A 140 7.52 -5.22 -16.53
C GLN A 140 8.50 -4.18 -16.01
N GLY A 141 9.24 -4.51 -14.96
CA GLY A 141 10.31 -3.66 -14.45
C GLY A 141 10.05 -3.24 -13.02
N HIS A 142 10.33 -1.97 -12.71
CA HIS A 142 10.35 -1.49 -11.35
C HIS A 142 8.93 -1.37 -10.77
N TRP A 143 8.55 -2.33 -9.92
CA TRP A 143 7.20 -2.50 -9.40
C TRP A 143 6.63 -1.25 -8.75
N HIS A 144 7.41 -0.61 -7.89
CA HIS A 144 6.94 0.49 -7.05
C HIS A 144 6.54 1.71 -7.87
N GLY A 145 7.32 1.99 -8.92
CA GLY A 145 7.11 3.07 -9.87
C GLY A 145 5.76 2.90 -10.57
N HIS A 146 5.51 1.72 -11.13
CA HIS A 146 4.27 1.40 -11.83
C HIS A 146 3.04 1.58 -10.93
N ILE A 147 3.05 1.03 -9.71
CA ILE A 147 1.90 1.16 -8.79
C ILE A 147 1.66 2.62 -8.38
N ASN A 148 2.72 3.40 -8.13
CA ASN A 148 2.59 4.82 -7.82
C ASN A 148 2.04 5.62 -9.01
N THR A 149 2.51 5.33 -10.22
CA THR A 149 2.02 5.96 -11.46
C THR A 149 0.55 5.64 -11.70
N LEU A 150 0.15 4.37 -11.58
CA LEU A 150 -1.25 3.95 -11.72
C LEU A 150 -2.16 4.67 -10.72
N ARG A 151 -1.71 4.82 -9.46
CA ARG A 151 -2.43 5.60 -8.46
C ARG A 151 -2.53 7.09 -8.85
N ALA A 152 -1.46 7.69 -9.37
CA ALA A 152 -1.47 9.08 -9.81
C ALA A 152 -2.37 9.32 -11.02
N ILE A 153 -2.40 8.38 -11.98
CA ILE A 153 -3.32 8.38 -13.11
C ILE A 153 -4.77 8.30 -12.59
N LEU A 154 -5.05 7.42 -11.64
CA LEU A 154 -6.37 7.30 -11.03
C LEU A 154 -6.78 8.60 -10.30
N GLU A 155 -5.87 9.23 -9.57
CA GLU A 155 -6.10 10.51 -8.89
C GLU A 155 -6.52 11.61 -9.89
N TYR A 156 -5.83 11.71 -11.03
CA TYR A 156 -6.24 12.61 -12.11
C TYR A 156 -7.57 12.22 -12.75
N ALA A 157 -7.77 10.92 -13.04
CA ALA A 157 -8.99 10.41 -13.66
C ALA A 157 -10.24 10.65 -12.80
N VAL A 158 -10.09 10.66 -11.47
CA VAL A 158 -11.16 11.08 -10.55
C VAL A 158 -11.45 12.56 -10.70
N ALA A 159 -10.41 13.41 -10.72
CA ALA A 159 -10.56 14.86 -10.82
C ALA A 159 -11.22 15.32 -12.13
N THR A 160 -11.03 14.57 -13.21
CA THR A 160 -11.60 14.85 -14.54
C THR A 160 -12.79 13.98 -14.91
N ASN A 161 -13.17 13.03 -14.04
CA ASN A 161 -14.16 12.00 -14.31
C ASN A 161 -13.90 11.18 -15.59
N ASP A 162 -12.64 10.87 -15.87
CA ASP A 162 -12.23 10.08 -17.03
C ASP A 162 -12.39 8.57 -16.76
N VAL A 163 -13.41 7.96 -17.37
CA VAL A 163 -13.69 6.52 -17.21
C VAL A 163 -12.64 5.64 -17.88
N ARG A 164 -12.01 6.10 -18.97
CA ARG A 164 -10.98 5.30 -19.67
C ARG A 164 -9.72 5.20 -18.82
N LEU A 165 -9.28 6.31 -18.23
CA LEU A 165 -8.12 6.31 -17.33
C LEU A 165 -8.40 5.56 -16.02
N LYS A 166 -9.63 5.60 -15.52
CA LYS A 166 -10.05 4.74 -14.40
C LYS A 166 -9.93 3.26 -14.75
N SER A 167 -10.39 2.86 -15.94
CA SER A 167 -10.25 1.48 -16.43
C SER A 167 -8.79 1.09 -16.62
N PHE A 168 -7.97 1.97 -17.20
CA PHE A 168 -6.54 1.74 -17.38
C PHE A 168 -5.81 1.49 -16.06
N ALA A 169 -6.10 2.29 -15.03
CA ALA A 169 -5.52 2.10 -13.70
C ALA A 169 -5.96 0.77 -13.05
N ARG A 170 -7.22 0.36 -13.29
CA ARG A 170 -7.75 -0.92 -12.83
C ARG A 170 -7.06 -2.09 -13.52
N ASP A 171 -6.94 -2.06 -14.85
CA ASP A 171 -6.28 -3.12 -15.62
C ASP A 171 -4.83 -3.30 -15.15
N GLY A 172 -4.12 -2.19 -14.89
CA GLY A 172 -2.77 -2.24 -14.33
C GLY A 172 -2.70 -2.82 -12.91
N TYR A 173 -3.73 -2.64 -12.08
CA TYR A 173 -3.85 -3.30 -10.77
C TYR A 173 -4.08 -4.81 -10.92
N GLU A 174 -4.96 -5.21 -11.83
CA GLU A 174 -5.22 -6.63 -12.12
C GLU A 174 -3.98 -7.32 -12.67
N TRP A 175 -3.24 -6.66 -13.55
CA TRP A 175 -1.94 -7.13 -14.02
C TRP A 175 -0.94 -7.29 -12.86
N ALA A 176 -0.87 -6.30 -11.97
CA ALA A 176 0.05 -6.32 -10.84
C ALA A 176 -0.20 -7.48 -9.86
N ARG A 177 -1.42 -7.97 -9.70
CA ARG A 177 -1.67 -9.05 -8.72
C ARG A 177 -1.49 -10.46 -9.28
N GLN A 178 -1.32 -10.60 -10.60
CA GLN A 178 -1.21 -11.90 -11.29
C GLN A 178 0.10 -12.66 -11.07
N PRO A 179 1.30 -12.05 -11.19
CA PRO A 179 2.53 -12.83 -11.20
C PRO A 179 2.97 -13.34 -9.82
N GLN A 180 2.15 -13.20 -8.77
CA GLN A 180 2.57 -13.35 -7.37
C GLN A 180 1.51 -13.98 -6.47
N LEU A 181 1.83 -14.18 -5.19
CA LEU A 181 0.92 -14.72 -4.18
C LEU A 181 0.06 -13.60 -3.58
N SER A 182 -0.76 -13.01 -4.44
CA SER A 182 -1.67 -11.92 -4.06
C SER A 182 -2.65 -12.35 -2.98
N SER A 183 -3.02 -13.62 -2.84
CA SER A 183 -3.88 -14.12 -1.74
C SER A 183 -3.38 -13.77 -0.33
N ILE A 184 -2.10 -13.46 -0.16
CA ILE A 184 -1.49 -13.02 1.11
C ILE A 184 -0.82 -11.65 1.02
N GLY A 185 -0.97 -10.97 -0.11
CA GLY A 185 -0.32 -9.70 -0.40
C GLY A 185 1.19 -9.81 -0.62
N PHE A 186 1.74 -10.99 -0.89
CA PHE A 186 3.15 -11.14 -1.30
C PHE A 186 3.25 -10.74 -2.77
N VAL A 187 3.66 -9.48 -2.99
CA VAL A 187 3.64 -8.79 -4.29
C VAL A 187 4.95 -8.02 -4.55
N GLY A 188 5.16 -7.58 -5.79
CA GLY A 188 6.38 -6.95 -6.26
C GLY A 188 7.65 -7.79 -6.08
N ASP A 189 8.61 -7.16 -5.43
CA ASP A 189 9.89 -7.73 -5.00
C ASP A 189 9.83 -8.18 -3.54
N SER A 190 8.62 -8.45 -3.02
CA SER A 190 8.33 -8.81 -1.62
C SER A 190 8.70 -7.74 -0.59
N GLN A 191 9.00 -6.52 -1.01
CA GLN A 191 9.27 -5.43 -0.08
C GLN A 191 8.00 -5.01 0.67
N GLY A 192 8.17 -4.59 1.93
CA GLY A 192 7.04 -4.12 2.75
C GLY A 192 6.31 -2.94 2.11
N CYS A 193 7.04 -2.14 1.31
CA CYS A 193 6.47 -1.04 0.56
C CYS A 193 5.80 -1.42 -0.77
N ALA A 194 6.04 -2.61 -1.32
CA ALA A 194 5.33 -3.09 -2.51
C ALA A 194 3.86 -3.33 -2.18
N THR A 195 3.60 -4.14 -1.15
CA THR A 195 2.25 -4.46 -0.64
C THR A 195 1.50 -3.21 -0.21
N ALA A 196 2.18 -2.31 0.50
CA ALA A 196 1.56 -1.09 1.00
C ALA A 196 1.10 -0.15 -0.11
N ARG A 197 1.85 -0.06 -1.23
CA ARG A 197 1.43 0.69 -2.41
C ARG A 197 0.24 0.04 -3.09
N LEU A 198 0.24 -1.29 -3.19
CA LEU A 198 -0.88 -2.04 -3.78
C LEU A 198 -2.17 -1.88 -2.96
N ILE A 199 -2.08 -1.92 -1.61
CA ILE A 199 -3.20 -1.60 -0.70
C ILE A 199 -3.75 -0.20 -1.01
N GLY A 200 -2.90 0.81 -1.14
CA GLY A 200 -3.33 2.17 -1.42
C GLY A 200 -4.07 2.30 -2.75
N LEU A 201 -3.63 1.58 -3.79
CA LEU A 201 -4.30 1.55 -5.10
C LEU A 201 -5.64 0.80 -5.03
N ALA A 202 -5.67 -0.39 -4.41
CA ALA A 202 -6.88 -1.20 -4.23
C ALA A 202 -8.00 -0.42 -3.52
N ILE A 203 -7.66 0.29 -2.45
CA ILE A 203 -8.61 1.12 -1.68
C ILE A 203 -9.17 2.23 -2.58
N LYS A 204 -8.31 2.96 -3.30
CA LYS A 204 -8.77 4.07 -4.14
C LYS A 204 -9.64 3.58 -5.30
N LEU A 205 -9.31 2.45 -5.93
CA LEU A 205 -10.15 1.80 -6.95
C LEU A 205 -11.52 1.40 -6.38
N SER A 206 -11.55 0.91 -5.14
CA SER A 206 -12.77 0.52 -4.44
C SER A 206 -13.63 1.73 -4.06
N ASP A 207 -13.02 2.79 -3.53
CA ASP A 207 -13.71 4.02 -3.14
C ASP A 207 -14.35 4.73 -4.35
N VAL A 208 -13.71 4.67 -5.53
CA VAL A 208 -14.24 5.33 -6.75
C VAL A 208 -15.18 4.43 -7.55
N GLY A 209 -15.43 3.20 -7.09
CA GLY A 209 -16.44 2.29 -7.64
C GLY A 209 -16.06 1.63 -8.97
N VAL A 210 -14.77 1.53 -9.30
CA VAL A 210 -14.30 0.91 -10.55
C VAL A 210 -13.79 -0.53 -10.33
N GLY A 211 -13.83 -1.00 -9.09
CA GLY A 211 -13.65 -2.39 -8.66
C GLY A 211 -14.07 -2.54 -7.20
N ASP A 212 -14.12 -3.76 -6.67
CA ASP A 212 -14.28 -4.02 -5.24
C ASP A 212 -13.11 -4.90 -4.78
N TYR A 213 -12.10 -4.25 -4.20
CA TYR A 213 -10.84 -4.87 -3.79
C TYR A 213 -10.71 -4.93 -2.27
N TRP A 214 -11.80 -4.82 -1.52
CA TRP A 214 -11.74 -4.87 -0.06
C TRP A 214 -11.36 -6.25 0.47
N GLU A 215 -11.62 -7.32 -0.29
CA GLU A 215 -11.13 -8.67 0.05
C GLU A 215 -9.61 -8.77 -0.09
N ASP A 216 -9.05 -8.21 -1.18
CA ASP A 216 -7.60 -8.10 -1.38
C ASP A 216 -6.98 -7.31 -0.23
N VAL A 217 -7.52 -6.13 0.10
CA VAL A 217 -7.01 -5.30 1.20
C VAL A 217 -7.05 -6.04 2.55
N ASP A 218 -8.13 -6.77 2.86
CA ASP A 218 -8.25 -7.55 4.10
C ASP A 218 -7.20 -8.67 4.16
N ARG A 219 -6.99 -9.39 3.05
CA ARG A 219 -5.95 -10.41 2.93
C ARG A 219 -4.54 -9.83 3.04
N TYR A 220 -4.27 -8.69 2.40
CA TYR A 220 -2.94 -8.11 2.37
C TYR A 220 -2.55 -7.59 3.75
N ILE A 221 -3.46 -6.86 4.41
CA ILE A 221 -3.16 -6.23 5.70
C ILE A 221 -3.06 -7.24 6.85
N ARG A 222 -3.78 -8.38 6.80
CA ARG A 222 -3.65 -9.45 7.81
C ARG A 222 -2.40 -10.31 7.64
N ASN A 223 -1.78 -10.26 6.46
CA ASN A 223 -0.69 -11.15 6.08
C ASN A 223 0.59 -10.35 5.81
N HIS A 224 1.02 -10.26 4.54
CA HIS A 224 2.31 -9.67 4.21
C HIS A 224 2.41 -8.20 4.65
N GLY A 225 1.31 -7.43 4.54
CA GLY A 225 1.25 -6.02 4.88
C GLY A 225 1.75 -5.72 6.30
N THR A 226 1.06 -6.17 7.34
CA THR A 226 1.50 -5.91 8.73
C THR A 226 2.70 -6.74 9.15
N ALA A 227 2.87 -7.94 8.58
CA ALA A 227 3.97 -8.82 8.99
C ALA A 227 5.34 -8.27 8.62
N MET A 228 5.42 -7.36 7.65
CA MET A 228 6.65 -6.66 7.27
C MET A 228 7.04 -5.52 8.22
N GLN A 229 6.17 -5.11 9.15
CA GLN A 229 6.51 -4.08 10.13
C GLN A 229 7.43 -4.64 11.23
N PHE A 230 8.48 -3.90 11.58
CA PHE A 230 9.30 -4.20 12.75
C PHE A 230 8.55 -3.85 14.04
N THR A 231 8.59 -4.75 14.99
CA THR A 231 7.93 -4.67 16.30
C THR A 231 8.94 -4.97 17.40
N GLU A 232 8.58 -4.68 18.65
CA GLU A 232 9.43 -5.01 19.80
C GLU A 232 9.74 -6.51 19.92
N GLU A 233 8.83 -7.38 19.44
CA GLU A 233 9.03 -8.84 19.39
C GLU A 233 10.20 -9.25 18.46
N ASP A 234 10.56 -8.39 17.51
CA ASP A 234 11.66 -8.65 16.57
C ASP A 234 13.04 -8.27 17.14
N ILE A 235 13.12 -7.50 18.23
CA ILE A 235 14.40 -7.00 18.78
C ILE A 235 15.36 -8.14 19.18
N PRO A 236 14.94 -9.18 19.94
CA PRO A 236 15.84 -10.28 20.28
C PRO A 236 16.41 -10.97 19.04
N TYR A 237 15.60 -11.11 17.99
CA TYR A 237 16.04 -11.64 16.71
C TYR A 237 17.05 -10.72 16.02
N LEU A 238 16.79 -9.42 15.95
CA LEU A 238 17.72 -8.46 15.36
C LEU A 238 19.07 -8.46 16.10
N ARG A 239 19.07 -8.60 17.43
CA ARG A 239 20.30 -8.73 18.24
C ARG A 239 21.06 -10.02 17.96
N SER A 240 20.37 -11.14 17.78
CA SER A 240 21.04 -12.40 17.42
C SER A 240 21.75 -12.32 16.06
N GLN A 241 21.37 -11.37 15.21
CA GLN A 241 22.07 -11.13 13.94
C GLN A 241 23.45 -10.52 14.10
N GLU A 242 23.73 -9.85 15.20
CA GLU A 242 25.03 -9.24 15.47
C GLU A 242 25.98 -10.17 16.24
N GLU A 243 25.46 -11.25 16.83
CA GLU A 243 26.26 -12.18 17.62
C GLU A 243 27.44 -12.74 16.81
N GLY A 244 28.65 -12.52 17.32
CA GLY A 244 29.90 -13.00 16.70
C GLY A 244 30.36 -12.21 15.47
N LYS A 245 29.66 -11.13 15.08
CA LYS A 245 30.14 -10.23 14.02
C LYS A 245 31.16 -9.23 14.58
N PRO A 246 32.18 -8.83 13.80
CA PRO A 246 33.13 -7.81 14.23
C PRO A 246 32.43 -6.46 14.35
N ASP A 247 32.94 -5.62 15.26
CA ASP A 247 32.52 -4.21 15.32
C ASP A 247 32.70 -3.54 13.94
N PRO A 248 31.82 -2.59 13.57
CA PRO A 248 31.96 -1.85 12.33
C PRO A 248 33.33 -1.18 12.27
N VAL A 249 34.07 -1.38 11.17
CA VAL A 249 35.36 -0.73 10.96
C VAL A 249 35.10 0.73 10.54
N PRO A 250 35.54 1.75 11.31
CA PRO A 250 35.21 3.16 11.03
C PRO A 250 35.72 3.71 9.70
N ASP A 251 36.66 3.00 9.04
CA ASP A 251 37.50 3.54 7.96
C ASP A 251 37.65 2.58 6.77
N ALA A 252 36.66 1.69 6.54
CA ALA A 252 36.67 0.81 5.37
C ALA A 252 36.57 1.66 4.08
N THR A 253 37.70 1.81 3.39
CA THR A 253 37.79 2.44 2.07
C THR A 253 36.77 1.82 1.11
N TRP A 254 36.04 2.69 0.41
CA TRP A 254 34.94 2.37 -0.50
C TRP A 254 35.21 1.13 -1.37
N THR A 255 34.36 0.11 -1.22
CA THR A 255 34.15 -0.93 -2.24
C THR A 255 32.64 -1.12 -2.45
N PRO A 256 32.19 -1.52 -3.65
CA PRO A 256 30.76 -1.62 -3.98
C PRO A 256 29.92 -2.56 -3.08
N SER A 257 30.56 -3.36 -2.22
CA SER A 257 29.91 -4.37 -1.38
C SER A 257 29.87 -4.07 0.12
N THR A 258 30.46 -2.98 0.61
CA THR A 258 30.42 -2.61 2.03
C THR A 258 30.38 -1.08 2.16
N SER A 259 29.18 -0.50 2.17
CA SER A 259 28.96 0.93 2.32
C SER A 259 28.99 1.34 3.80
N TRP A 260 30.13 1.87 4.28
CA TRP A 260 30.13 2.63 5.53
C TRP A 260 30.01 4.13 5.20
N ASP A 261 28.85 4.70 5.53
CA ASP A 261 28.60 6.15 5.49
C ASP A 261 29.32 6.80 6.68
N PRO A 262 30.09 7.89 6.53
CA PRO A 262 30.64 8.66 7.65
C PRO A 262 29.59 9.11 8.69
N GLY A 263 28.30 9.11 8.33
CA GLY A 263 27.16 9.32 9.23
C GLY A 263 26.50 8.04 9.77
N ALA A 264 27.02 6.85 9.47
CA ALA A 264 26.49 5.58 9.96
C ALA A 264 26.74 5.43 11.47
N THR A 265 25.74 4.93 12.18
CA THR A 265 25.79 4.63 13.62
C THR A 265 25.11 3.31 13.89
N THR A 266 25.66 2.50 14.80
CA THR A 266 25.01 1.30 15.33
C THR A 266 24.24 1.56 16.62
N VAL A 267 24.37 2.76 17.19
CA VAL A 267 23.77 3.09 18.49
C VAL A 267 22.24 3.13 18.35
N GLY A 268 21.57 2.20 19.02
CA GLY A 268 20.10 2.14 19.08
C GLY A 268 19.41 1.83 17.76
N ALA A 269 20.12 1.26 16.78
CA ALA A 269 19.60 1.03 15.44
C ALA A 269 18.37 0.09 15.45
N MET A 270 18.38 -0.93 16.30
CA MET A 270 17.30 -1.91 16.43
C MET A 270 16.05 -1.33 17.10
N GLU A 271 16.23 -0.44 18.08
CA GLU A 271 15.13 0.28 18.70
C GLU A 271 14.57 1.35 17.74
N ALA A 272 15.44 2.01 16.97
CA ALA A 272 15.04 3.04 16.02
C ALA A 272 14.25 2.50 14.82
N VAL A 273 14.42 1.23 14.45
CA VAL A 273 13.67 0.62 13.34
C VAL A 273 12.25 0.19 13.75
N VAL A 274 11.92 0.09 15.04
CA VAL A 274 10.57 -0.31 15.49
C VAL A 274 9.51 0.63 14.90
N GLY A 275 8.48 0.04 14.29
CA GLY A 275 7.44 0.76 13.53
C GLY A 275 7.81 1.03 12.06
N GLY A 276 9.08 0.86 11.69
CA GLY A 276 9.54 0.80 10.31
C GLY A 276 9.10 -0.47 9.60
N PHE A 277 9.37 -0.54 8.30
CA PHE A 277 8.99 -1.69 7.46
C PHE A 277 10.22 -2.28 6.80
N SER A 278 10.28 -3.61 6.81
CA SER A 278 11.36 -4.37 6.22
C SER A 278 11.39 -4.24 4.71
N GLN A 279 12.60 -4.29 4.16
CA GLN A 279 12.82 -4.50 2.74
C GLN A 279 12.56 -5.96 2.37
N GLN A 280 12.86 -6.93 3.23
CA GLN A 280 12.73 -8.35 2.87
C GLN A 280 11.80 -9.09 3.84
N PRO A 281 11.15 -10.18 3.39
CA PRO A 281 10.32 -11.03 4.25
C PRO A 281 11.10 -11.73 5.37
N PHE A 282 12.40 -11.44 5.51
CA PHE A 282 13.24 -11.90 6.61
C PHE A 282 13.50 -10.89 7.72
N LYS A 283 13.02 -9.64 7.59
CA LYS A 283 13.25 -8.59 8.60
C LYS A 283 14.72 -8.42 8.99
N LEU A 284 15.63 -8.43 8.01
CA LEU A 284 17.07 -8.23 8.25
C LEU A 284 17.52 -6.80 7.94
N ASP A 285 16.85 -6.13 7.02
CA ASP A 285 17.24 -4.84 6.48
C ASP A 285 15.99 -3.98 6.17
N TRP A 286 16.22 -2.67 6.03
CA TRP A 286 15.22 -1.74 5.55
C TRP A 286 15.87 -0.62 4.76
N TYR A 287 15.18 -0.19 3.70
CA TYR A 287 15.52 1.02 2.98
C TYR A 287 14.58 2.15 3.36
N LEU A 288 15.06 3.38 3.16
CA LEU A 288 14.33 4.59 3.56
C LEU A 288 12.98 4.72 2.86
N CYS A 289 12.78 4.08 1.70
CA CYS A 289 11.49 4.02 1.01
C CYS A 289 10.50 3.03 1.65
N CYS A 290 10.99 1.99 2.35
CA CYS A 290 10.17 0.93 2.91
C CYS A 290 9.26 1.46 4.02
N SER A 291 9.85 2.11 5.02
CA SER A 291 9.13 2.59 6.21
C SER A 291 8.03 3.61 5.92
N PRO A 292 8.25 4.69 5.15
CA PRO A 292 7.20 5.66 4.85
C PRO A 292 6.05 5.04 4.04
N HIS A 293 6.35 4.22 3.04
CA HIS A 293 5.31 3.60 2.22
C HIS A 293 4.58 2.49 2.95
N GLY A 294 5.28 1.65 3.71
CA GLY A 294 4.71 0.65 4.60
C GLY A 294 3.70 1.27 5.58
N ASN A 295 4.13 2.33 6.28
CA ASN A 295 3.26 3.08 7.19
C ASN A 295 2.07 3.73 6.48
N MET A 296 2.26 4.25 5.26
CA MET A 296 1.13 4.75 4.46
C MET A 296 0.12 3.64 4.13
N GLY A 297 0.56 2.45 3.73
CA GLY A 297 -0.35 1.32 3.47
C GLY A 297 -1.14 0.90 4.72
N LEU A 298 -0.46 0.82 5.87
CA LEU A 298 -1.10 0.55 7.15
C LEU A 298 -2.15 1.62 7.49
N PHE A 299 -1.79 2.90 7.33
CA PHE A 299 -2.72 4.01 7.53
C PHE A 299 -3.90 3.96 6.56
N TYR A 300 -3.67 3.67 5.27
CA TYR A 300 -4.75 3.57 4.29
C TYR A 300 -5.71 2.43 4.63
N ALA A 301 -5.23 1.27 5.06
CA ALA A 301 -6.11 0.18 5.51
C ALA A 301 -6.90 0.58 6.78
N TRP A 302 -6.25 1.19 7.76
CA TRP A 302 -6.91 1.71 8.96
C TRP A 302 -7.98 2.76 8.62
N ASP A 303 -7.64 3.75 7.80
CA ASP A 303 -8.56 4.80 7.36
C ASP A 303 -9.66 4.25 6.42
N GLY A 304 -9.34 3.26 5.59
CA GLY A 304 -10.27 2.56 4.70
C GLY A 304 -11.28 1.67 5.43
N THR A 305 -10.98 1.27 6.67
CA THR A 305 -11.84 0.40 7.49
C THR A 305 -13.27 0.93 7.63
N LEU A 306 -13.43 2.25 7.73
CA LEU A 306 -14.69 2.95 7.95
C LEU A 306 -14.74 4.23 7.11
N ARG A 307 -15.81 4.38 6.33
CA ARG A 307 -16.23 5.62 5.70
C ARG A 307 -17.48 6.14 6.40
N TYR A 308 -17.66 7.45 6.45
CA TYR A 308 -18.86 8.09 6.97
C TYR A 308 -19.21 9.32 6.16
N ALA A 309 -20.45 9.40 5.69
CA ALA A 309 -21.01 10.56 5.01
C ALA A 309 -22.52 10.62 5.28
N ASP A 310 -23.03 11.82 5.53
CA ASP A 310 -24.47 12.09 5.61
C ASP A 310 -25.28 11.15 6.55
N GLY A 311 -24.69 10.77 7.68
CA GLY A 311 -25.32 9.88 8.65
C GLY A 311 -25.19 8.38 8.33
N VAL A 312 -24.54 8.01 7.23
CA VAL A 312 -24.33 6.63 6.80
C VAL A 312 -22.89 6.22 7.07
N ALA A 313 -22.71 5.16 7.85
CA ALA A 313 -21.42 4.51 8.04
C ALA A 313 -21.25 3.35 7.04
N ARG A 314 -20.03 3.16 6.53
CA ARG A 314 -19.67 1.97 5.74
C ARG A 314 -18.41 1.35 6.30
N VAL A 315 -18.55 0.18 6.91
CA VAL A 315 -17.46 -0.64 7.42
C VAL A 315 -16.97 -1.55 6.31
N ASN A 316 -15.81 -1.25 5.74
CA ASN A 316 -15.22 -2.01 4.65
C ASN A 316 -14.29 -3.14 5.13
N LEU A 317 -13.69 -2.98 6.31
CA LEU A 317 -12.79 -3.99 6.89
C LEU A 317 -13.24 -4.31 8.31
N LEU A 318 -13.17 -5.58 8.69
CA LEU A 318 -13.43 -6.01 10.07
C LEU A 318 -12.15 -5.90 10.88
N LEU A 319 -11.70 -4.65 11.10
CA LEU A 319 -10.51 -4.28 11.88
C LEU A 319 -10.91 -3.36 13.04
N ASN A 320 -10.12 -3.40 14.11
CA ASN A 320 -10.31 -2.51 15.25
C ASN A 320 -10.08 -1.06 14.85
N ARG A 321 -11.08 -0.21 15.04
CA ARG A 321 -10.97 1.24 14.76
C ARG A 321 -11.88 2.04 15.65
N ALA A 322 -11.38 3.16 16.16
CA ALA A 322 -12.21 4.20 16.74
C ALA A 322 -12.40 5.36 15.76
N SER A 323 -13.56 5.99 15.83
CA SER A 323 -13.85 7.22 15.07
C SER A 323 -14.82 8.12 15.85
N PRO A 324 -15.06 9.36 15.41
CA PRO A 324 -16.11 10.19 16.00
C PRO A 324 -17.52 9.61 15.83
N TRP A 325 -17.73 8.71 14.86
CA TRP A 325 -19.07 8.27 14.44
C TRP A 325 -19.42 6.85 14.88
N MET A 326 -18.43 5.96 14.91
CA MET A 326 -18.59 4.54 15.24
C MET A 326 -17.25 3.94 15.67
N ASP A 327 -17.26 3.16 16.76
CA ASP A 327 -16.13 2.29 17.10
C ASP A 327 -16.41 0.87 16.65
N ILE A 328 -15.37 0.21 16.13
CA ILE A 328 -15.39 -1.15 15.61
C ILE A 328 -14.45 -1.99 16.46
N ASP A 329 -15.01 -3.02 17.08
CA ASP A 329 -14.28 -4.02 17.86
C ASP A 329 -14.39 -5.36 17.13
N SER A 330 -13.40 -5.70 16.32
CA SER A 330 -13.27 -6.97 15.63
C SER A 330 -12.44 -7.95 16.45
N TYR A 331 -12.93 -9.18 16.56
CA TYR A 331 -12.30 -10.28 17.28
C TYR A 331 -11.59 -11.26 16.33
N LEU A 332 -11.59 -10.96 15.02
CA LEU A 332 -10.92 -11.79 14.02
C LEU A 332 -9.39 -11.76 14.20
N PRO A 333 -8.69 -12.87 13.89
CA PRO A 333 -9.23 -14.13 13.37
C PRO A 333 -9.65 -15.14 14.46
N TYR A 334 -9.65 -14.75 15.74
CA TYR A 334 -9.89 -15.67 16.84
C TYR A 334 -11.37 -16.02 17.00
N GLU A 335 -12.25 -15.01 16.92
CA GLU A 335 -13.69 -15.17 17.04
C GLU A 335 -14.38 -14.48 15.86
N GLY A 336 -15.42 -15.11 15.32
CA GLY A 336 -16.24 -14.57 14.23
C GLY A 336 -17.23 -13.58 14.79
N LYS A 337 -16.70 -12.48 15.33
CA LYS A 337 -17.46 -11.49 16.08
C LYS A 337 -16.92 -10.10 15.79
N VAL A 338 -17.84 -9.20 15.49
CA VAL A 338 -17.58 -7.76 15.44
C VAL A 338 -18.65 -7.00 16.22
N VAL A 339 -18.22 -6.05 17.03
CA VAL A 339 -19.10 -5.18 17.82
C VAL A 339 -18.93 -3.75 17.33
N LEU A 340 -20.03 -3.13 16.91
CA LEU A 340 -20.08 -1.75 16.47
C LEU A 340 -20.75 -0.91 17.57
N LYS A 341 -20.01 0.05 18.11
CA LYS A 341 -20.54 1.01 19.10
C LYS A 341 -20.90 2.29 18.35
N ASN A 342 -22.19 2.48 18.11
CA ASN A 342 -22.67 3.60 17.33
C ASN A 342 -22.65 4.90 18.14
N LYS A 343 -22.07 5.96 17.57
CA LYS A 343 -22.04 7.29 18.18
C LYS A 343 -22.93 8.27 17.42
N ALA A 344 -23.04 8.13 16.09
CA ALA A 344 -23.71 9.10 15.24
C ALA A 344 -24.36 8.55 13.95
N ALA A 345 -24.13 7.30 13.57
CA ALA A 345 -24.69 6.76 12.33
C ALA A 345 -26.19 6.45 12.48
N ARG A 346 -26.97 6.77 11.45
CA ARG A 346 -28.38 6.38 11.30
C ARG A 346 -28.51 5.03 10.61
N GLU A 347 -27.55 4.73 9.74
CA GLU A 347 -27.46 3.49 8.97
C GLU A 347 -26.01 3.04 8.93
N VAL A 348 -25.78 1.73 8.88
CA VAL A 348 -24.45 1.17 8.64
C VAL A 348 -24.51 0.04 7.61
N PHE A 349 -23.61 0.12 6.64
CA PHE A 349 -23.24 -0.97 5.75
C PHE A 349 -22.03 -1.69 6.31
N VAL A 350 -22.11 -2.99 6.56
CA VAL A 350 -20.99 -3.78 7.08
C VAL A 350 -20.61 -4.85 6.08
N ARG A 351 -19.42 -4.73 5.49
CA ARG A 351 -18.90 -5.76 4.59
C ARG A 351 -18.66 -7.05 5.35
N ILE A 352 -19.27 -8.12 4.89
CA ILE A 352 -19.00 -9.48 5.36
C ILE A 352 -17.98 -10.11 4.40
N PRO A 353 -16.84 -10.64 4.90
CA PRO A 353 -15.82 -11.27 4.06
C PRO A 353 -16.35 -12.45 3.24
N LEU A 354 -15.73 -12.70 2.08
CA LEU A 354 -16.23 -13.71 1.11
C LEU A 354 -16.24 -15.15 1.64
N TRP A 355 -15.36 -15.46 2.61
CA TRP A 355 -15.26 -16.78 3.21
C TRP A 355 -16.37 -17.09 4.23
N VAL A 356 -17.18 -16.09 4.63
CA VAL A 356 -18.26 -16.29 5.61
C VAL A 356 -19.51 -16.83 4.91
N ASP A 357 -20.02 -17.99 5.36
CA ASP A 357 -21.37 -18.42 4.97
C ASP A 357 -22.42 -17.47 5.57
N ARG A 358 -23.11 -16.74 4.69
CA ARG A 358 -24.17 -15.77 5.02
C ARG A 358 -25.26 -16.36 5.91
N LYS A 359 -25.52 -17.67 5.83
CA LYS A 359 -26.55 -18.35 6.64
C LYS A 359 -26.17 -18.43 8.11
N THR A 360 -24.88 -18.32 8.43
CA THR A 360 -24.35 -18.36 9.80
C THR A 360 -24.30 -16.98 10.45
N VAL A 361 -24.58 -15.92 9.69
CA VAL A 361 -24.46 -14.55 10.15
C VAL A 361 -25.66 -14.18 11.02
N GLY A 362 -25.41 -14.02 12.32
CA GLY A 362 -26.34 -13.45 13.29
C GLY A 362 -26.06 -11.97 13.51
N CYS A 363 -27.11 -11.18 13.71
CA CYS A 363 -27.00 -9.75 14.04
C CYS A 363 -27.93 -9.38 15.18
N ARG A 364 -27.44 -8.56 16.12
CA ARG A 364 -28.24 -8.03 17.25
C ARG A 364 -27.93 -6.57 17.51
N ILE A 365 -28.95 -5.82 17.93
CA ILE A 365 -28.83 -4.46 18.46
C ILE A 365 -29.17 -4.52 19.95
N GLY A 366 -28.16 -4.33 20.81
CA GLY A 366 -28.26 -4.65 22.23
C GLY A 366 -28.59 -6.15 22.42
N ASN A 367 -29.75 -6.43 23.00
CA ASN A 367 -30.26 -7.79 23.22
C ASN A 367 -31.28 -8.25 22.16
N ARG A 368 -31.63 -7.37 21.20
CA ARG A 368 -32.63 -7.66 20.17
C ARG A 368 -31.97 -8.23 18.93
N THR A 369 -32.31 -9.46 18.56
CA THR A 369 -31.95 -10.05 17.25
C THR A 369 -32.63 -9.28 16.13
N VAL A 370 -31.88 -8.98 15.08
CA VAL A 370 -32.37 -8.31 13.87
C VAL A 370 -31.93 -9.10 12.64
N ASN A 371 -32.74 -9.06 11.58
CA ASN A 371 -32.44 -9.67 10.29
C ASN A 371 -32.14 -8.55 9.28
N PRO A 372 -30.89 -8.08 9.20
CA PRO A 372 -30.51 -7.00 8.28
C PRO A 372 -30.68 -7.42 6.82
N GLU A 373 -30.90 -6.43 5.96
CA GLU A 373 -30.92 -6.64 4.51
C GLU A 373 -29.50 -6.81 3.97
N TRP A 374 -29.38 -7.46 2.81
CA TRP A 374 -28.10 -7.65 2.13
C TRP A 374 -28.03 -6.79 0.87
N PHE A 375 -26.96 -6.00 0.76
CA PHE A 375 -26.61 -5.30 -0.47
C PHE A 375 -25.23 -5.78 -0.95
N GLY A 376 -25.22 -6.65 -1.97
CA GLY A 376 -24.00 -7.38 -2.33
C GLY A 376 -23.51 -8.20 -1.13
N ASN A 377 -22.26 -7.97 -0.69
CA ASN A 377 -21.68 -8.58 0.52
C ASN A 377 -21.80 -7.69 1.78
N TYR A 378 -22.61 -6.63 1.75
CA TYR A 378 -22.80 -5.75 2.89
C TYR A 378 -24.11 -6.08 3.62
N LEU A 379 -24.06 -6.15 4.94
CA LEU A 379 -25.25 -6.05 5.79
C LEU A 379 -25.65 -4.58 5.91
N LEU A 380 -26.90 -4.27 5.59
CA LEU A 380 -27.51 -2.98 5.85
C LEU A 380 -28.30 -3.04 7.16
N ILE A 381 -27.90 -2.20 8.12
CA ILE A 381 -28.59 -2.04 9.40
C ILE A 381 -29.06 -0.60 9.51
N GLU A 382 -30.38 -0.42 9.55
CA GLU A 382 -31.04 0.88 9.53
C GLU A 382 -31.59 1.30 10.90
N HIS A 383 -32.03 2.55 10.98
CA HIS A 383 -32.70 3.14 12.15
C HIS A 383 -31.86 3.10 13.44
N LEU A 384 -30.53 3.17 13.30
CA LEU A 384 -29.61 3.23 14.42
C LEU A 384 -29.72 4.57 15.14
N LYS A 385 -29.57 4.52 16.46
CA LYS A 385 -29.49 5.68 17.37
C LYS A 385 -28.12 5.73 18.02
N ALA A 386 -27.70 6.93 18.40
CA ALA A 386 -26.49 7.10 19.20
C ALA A 386 -26.59 6.26 20.49
N GLY A 387 -25.53 5.51 20.81
CA GLY A 387 -25.50 4.58 21.93
C GLY A 387 -25.91 3.15 21.60
N ASP A 388 -26.50 2.89 20.42
CA ASP A 388 -26.77 1.53 19.98
C ASP A 388 -25.47 0.72 19.84
N VAL A 389 -25.53 -0.54 20.28
CA VAL A 389 -24.44 -1.49 20.12
C VAL A 389 -24.91 -2.60 19.21
N VAL A 390 -24.35 -2.65 18.00
CA VAL A 390 -24.58 -3.74 17.07
C VAL A 390 -23.54 -4.83 17.35
N THR A 391 -23.95 -6.08 17.45
CA THR A 391 -23.05 -7.23 17.43
C THR A 391 -23.40 -8.12 16.25
N ILE A 392 -22.40 -8.44 15.45
CA ILE A 392 -22.51 -9.36 14.32
C ILE A 392 -21.62 -10.55 14.64
N GLU A 393 -22.18 -11.74 14.53
CA GLU A 393 -21.55 -13.01 14.85
C GLU A 393 -21.67 -13.97 13.67
N PHE A 394 -20.64 -14.76 13.40
CA PHE A 394 -20.55 -15.72 12.29
C PHE A 394 -19.52 -16.81 12.64
N ALA A 395 -19.54 -17.92 11.91
CA ALA A 395 -18.54 -18.97 12.10
C ALA A 395 -17.18 -18.53 11.55
N VAL A 396 -16.08 -18.84 12.25
CA VAL A 396 -14.72 -18.71 11.71
C VAL A 396 -14.33 -20.05 11.12
N GLU A 397 -14.08 -20.06 9.81
CA GLU A 397 -13.64 -21.27 9.12
C GLU A 397 -12.11 -21.29 8.99
N GLU A 398 -11.56 -22.50 9.09
CA GLU A 398 -10.23 -22.79 8.57
C GLU A 398 -10.36 -23.43 7.20
N TRP A 399 -9.55 -22.97 6.25
CA TRP A 399 -9.58 -23.46 4.88
C TRP A 399 -8.16 -23.48 4.30
N THR A 400 -7.97 -24.26 3.24
CA THR A 400 -6.66 -24.44 2.61
C THR A 400 -6.75 -24.15 1.11
N GLU A 401 -5.80 -23.37 0.61
CA GLU A 401 -5.60 -23.10 -0.82
C GLU A 401 -4.30 -23.75 -1.30
N GLN A 402 -4.29 -24.30 -2.50
CA GLN A 402 -3.06 -24.76 -3.15
C GLN A 402 -2.59 -23.67 -4.11
N LEU A 403 -1.41 -23.10 -3.85
CA LEU A 403 -0.86 -22.01 -4.64
C LEU A 403 0.52 -22.38 -5.16
N THR A 404 0.75 -22.04 -6.42
CA THR A 404 2.05 -22.21 -7.07
C THR A 404 2.97 -21.07 -6.65
N ALA A 405 4.15 -21.41 -6.15
CA ALA A 405 5.23 -20.48 -5.89
C ALA A 405 5.57 -19.68 -7.16
N PRO A 406 5.64 -18.34 -7.09
CA PRO A 406 6.05 -17.54 -8.23
C PRO A 406 7.53 -17.76 -8.53
N GLU A 407 7.92 -17.71 -9.80
CA GLU A 407 9.34 -17.72 -10.18
C GLU A 407 10.06 -16.52 -9.55
N VAL A 408 11.30 -16.73 -9.10
CA VAL A 408 12.12 -15.67 -8.48
C VAL A 408 12.39 -14.56 -9.52
N PHE A 409 11.84 -13.36 -9.26
CA PHE A 409 11.77 -12.28 -10.24
C PHE A 409 13.14 -11.68 -10.62
N ARG A 410 14.16 -11.77 -9.74
CA ARG A 410 15.54 -11.31 -9.99
C ARG A 410 16.55 -12.09 -9.14
N GLY A 411 17.72 -12.37 -9.70
CA GLY A 411 18.80 -13.13 -9.05
C GLY A 411 19.43 -12.51 -7.79
N ASP A 412 19.08 -11.26 -7.45
CA ASP A 412 19.68 -10.52 -6.33
C ASP A 412 18.70 -10.25 -5.16
N TYR A 413 17.40 -10.55 -5.33
CA TYR A 413 16.40 -10.36 -4.28
C TYR A 413 15.76 -11.70 -3.92
N PRO A 414 15.54 -11.99 -2.63
CA PRO A 414 14.79 -13.16 -2.26
C PRO A 414 13.36 -13.04 -2.73
N GLY A 415 13.04 -13.73 -3.83
CA GLY A 415 11.67 -14.05 -4.20
C GLY A 415 11.06 -15.02 -3.19
N TRP A 416 9.99 -15.70 -3.61
CA TRP A 416 9.43 -16.76 -2.80
C TRP A 416 10.47 -17.88 -2.56
N PRO A 417 10.75 -18.28 -1.30
CA PRO A 417 11.70 -19.35 -1.01
C PRO A 417 11.09 -20.70 -1.38
N GLY A 418 11.69 -21.39 -2.35
CA GLY A 418 11.24 -22.70 -2.82
C GLY A 418 10.41 -22.64 -4.10
N ASN A 419 10.27 -23.80 -4.74
CA ASN A 419 9.56 -23.97 -5.99
C ASN A 419 8.43 -24.98 -5.84
N GLY A 420 7.38 -24.85 -6.66
CA GLY A 420 6.29 -25.82 -6.75
C GLY A 420 5.00 -25.34 -6.08
N ILE A 421 4.11 -26.29 -5.80
CA ILE A 421 2.81 -26.02 -5.20
C ILE A 421 2.93 -26.16 -3.68
N HIS A 422 2.46 -25.15 -2.96
CA HIS A 422 2.35 -25.17 -1.50
C HIS A 422 0.88 -25.03 -1.09
N ALA A 423 0.53 -25.69 0.00
CA ALA A 423 -0.73 -25.54 0.70
C ALA A 423 -0.64 -24.36 1.69
N PHE A 424 -1.56 -23.41 1.58
CA PHE A 424 -1.69 -22.25 2.46
C PHE A 424 -2.95 -22.46 3.29
N ARG A 425 -2.79 -22.70 4.59
CA ARG A 425 -3.91 -22.83 5.52
C ARG A 425 -4.22 -21.49 6.16
N PHE A 426 -5.48 -21.11 6.13
CA PHE A 426 -5.99 -19.85 6.64
C PHE A 426 -6.98 -20.09 7.77
N LYS A 427 -7.02 -19.17 8.74
CA LYS A 427 -8.13 -18.99 9.70
C LYS A 427 -8.76 -17.64 9.37
N ALA A 428 -10.02 -17.63 8.91
CA ALA A 428 -10.57 -16.47 8.19
C ALA A 428 -9.68 -16.09 6.98
N ASN A 429 -9.27 -14.83 6.84
CA ASN A 429 -8.29 -14.37 5.83
C ASN A 429 -6.85 -14.30 6.38
N THR A 430 -6.59 -14.77 7.59
CA THR A 430 -5.25 -14.78 8.17
C THR A 430 -4.55 -16.09 7.83
N LEU A 431 -3.44 -16.02 7.10
CA LEU A 431 -2.56 -17.16 6.85
C LEU A 431 -2.00 -17.66 8.19
N ILE A 432 -2.18 -18.93 8.50
CA ILE A 432 -1.70 -19.56 9.74
C ILE A 432 -0.60 -20.61 9.50
N GLU A 433 -0.54 -21.23 8.32
CA GLU A 433 0.46 -22.27 8.01
C GLU A 433 0.72 -22.35 6.50
N ILE A 434 1.95 -22.73 6.13
CA ILE A 434 2.35 -23.09 4.77
C ILE A 434 2.94 -24.50 4.80
N SER A 435 2.51 -25.38 3.90
CA SER A 435 2.97 -26.77 3.78
C SER A 435 3.32 -27.16 2.33
N PRO A 436 4.48 -27.77 2.04
CA PRO A 436 5.56 -28.01 2.98
C PRO A 436 6.13 -26.69 3.51
N PRO A 437 6.73 -26.70 4.73
CA PRO A 437 7.41 -25.53 5.26
C PRO A 437 8.43 -24.99 4.24
N LEU A 438 8.50 -23.66 4.15
CA LEU A 438 9.40 -23.02 3.21
C LEU A 438 10.86 -23.30 3.60
N PRO A 439 11.74 -23.56 2.62
CA PRO A 439 13.14 -23.83 2.88
C PRO A 439 13.84 -22.63 3.51
N ASP A 440 14.93 -22.90 4.21
CA ASP A 440 15.74 -21.84 4.79
C ASP A 440 16.46 -21.05 3.69
N TRP A 441 16.46 -19.73 3.82
CA TRP A 441 17.22 -18.87 2.90
C TRP A 441 18.72 -18.94 3.18
N GLN A 442 19.11 -19.20 4.44
CA GLN A 442 20.48 -19.46 4.85
C GLN A 442 20.55 -20.69 5.76
N PRO A 443 21.53 -21.60 5.59
CA PRO A 443 21.67 -22.78 6.45
C PRO A 443 21.74 -22.40 7.94
N GLY A 444 20.93 -23.08 8.78
CA GLY A 444 20.93 -22.88 10.23
C GLY A 444 20.15 -21.65 10.72
N ARG A 445 19.29 -21.07 9.87
CA ARG A 445 18.55 -19.84 10.16
C ARG A 445 17.04 -20.07 10.04
N GLU A 446 16.57 -21.01 10.85
CA GLU A 446 15.19 -21.51 10.95
C GLU A 446 14.20 -20.46 11.51
N ASP A 447 14.62 -19.24 11.81
CA ASP A 447 13.81 -18.19 12.41
C ASP A 447 13.40 -17.10 11.42
N MET A 448 13.94 -17.15 10.19
CA MET A 448 13.97 -15.97 9.34
C MET A 448 12.64 -15.57 8.71
N TRP A 449 11.56 -16.35 8.70
CA TRP A 449 10.39 -16.03 7.85
C TRP A 449 9.19 -15.44 8.60
N ILE A 450 8.63 -14.33 8.10
CA ILE A 450 7.47 -13.59 8.67
C ILE A 450 6.18 -14.40 8.87
N TYR A 451 6.11 -15.63 8.34
CA TYR A 451 4.97 -16.54 8.53
C TYR A 451 5.25 -17.71 9.49
N ARG A 452 6.43 -17.80 10.11
CA ARG A 452 6.71 -18.81 11.13
C ARG A 452 5.94 -18.53 12.44
N SER A 453 5.74 -19.57 13.23
CA SER A 453 5.05 -19.54 14.55
C SER A 453 3.60 -19.01 14.52
N ARG A 454 3.00 -18.91 13.32
CA ARG A 454 1.62 -18.45 13.17
C ARG A 454 0.62 -19.50 13.65
N VAL A 455 0.92 -20.79 13.51
CA VAL A 455 0.10 -21.87 14.07
C VAL A 455 -0.05 -21.68 15.58
N GLU A 456 1.05 -21.46 16.31
CA GLU A 456 1.04 -21.20 17.75
C GLU A 456 0.28 -19.91 18.08
N LYS A 457 0.57 -18.82 17.36
CA LYS A 457 -0.01 -17.49 17.59
C LYS A 457 -1.54 -17.45 17.41
N TYR A 458 -2.06 -18.24 16.48
CA TYR A 458 -3.48 -18.27 16.13
C TYR A 458 -4.20 -19.55 16.60
N ARG A 459 -3.51 -20.43 17.34
CA ARG A 459 -4.09 -21.61 18.02
C ARG A 459 -5.23 -21.26 18.98
N PRO A 460 -5.16 -20.20 19.80
CA PRO A 460 -6.27 -19.87 20.70
C PRO A 460 -7.56 -19.57 19.93
N ASP A 461 -8.71 -19.85 20.54
CA ASP A 461 -10.03 -19.52 19.99
C ASP A 461 -10.66 -18.27 20.60
N LYS A 462 -9.98 -17.68 21.60
CA LYS A 462 -10.41 -16.43 22.22
C LYS A 462 -9.48 -15.30 21.83
N ALA A 463 -10.07 -14.17 21.43
CA ALA A 463 -9.28 -13.02 21.07
C ALA A 463 -8.49 -12.51 22.30
N PRO A 464 -7.18 -12.28 22.18
CA PRO A 464 -6.40 -11.70 23.27
C PRO A 464 -6.87 -10.27 23.52
N MET A 465 -7.26 -9.99 24.76
CA MET A 465 -7.78 -8.68 25.17
C MET A 465 -6.67 -7.85 25.81
N LYS A 466 -6.49 -6.61 25.33
CA LYS A 466 -5.56 -5.63 25.91
C LYS A 466 -6.23 -4.27 26.08
N LYS A 467 -5.86 -3.56 27.15
CA LYS A 467 -6.26 -2.16 27.35
C LYS A 467 -5.37 -1.27 26.48
N VAL A 468 -5.98 -0.44 25.64
CA VAL A 468 -5.27 0.47 24.72
C VAL A 468 -5.89 1.86 24.75
N THR A 469 -5.07 2.87 24.51
CA THR A 469 -5.55 4.19 24.11
C THR A 469 -5.89 4.13 22.64
N ARG A 470 -7.16 4.40 22.28
CA ARG A 470 -7.59 4.38 20.88
C ARG A 470 -7.29 5.71 20.22
N PHE A 471 -6.65 5.64 19.05
CA PHE A 471 -6.47 6.81 18.20
C PHE A 471 -7.77 7.12 17.45
N VAL A 472 -8.19 8.39 17.50
CA VAL A 472 -9.30 8.95 16.71
C VAL A 472 -8.70 10.07 15.89
N THR A 473 -8.82 9.98 14.55
CA THR A 473 -8.31 11.06 13.70
C THR A 473 -9.07 12.35 13.98
N PRO A 474 -8.37 13.50 14.15
CA PRO A 474 -9.03 14.78 14.35
C PRO A 474 -9.76 15.26 13.08
N LEU A 475 -9.39 14.74 11.91
CA LEU A 475 -9.98 15.11 10.63
C LEU A 475 -9.97 13.93 9.65
N ALA A 476 -11.01 13.82 8.82
CA ALA A 476 -11.00 12.94 7.66
C ALA A 476 -10.29 13.66 6.49
N LEU A 477 -9.11 13.16 6.12
CA LEU A 477 -8.34 13.72 5.01
C LEU A 477 -8.93 13.30 3.66
N LYS A 478 -8.95 14.24 2.71
CA LYS A 478 -9.30 13.97 1.31
C LYS A 478 -8.01 13.68 0.54
N TRP A 479 -7.93 12.50 -0.06
CA TRP A 479 -6.74 11.94 -0.74
C TRP A 479 -7.01 11.51 -2.18
#